data_AF-A0A930AT42-F1
#
_entry.id   AF-A0A930AT42-F1
#
_cell.length_a   1.000
_cell.length_b   1.000
_cell.length_c   1.000
_cell.angle_alpha   90.00
_cell.angle_beta   90.00
_cell.angle_gamma   90.00
#
_symmetry.space_group_name_H-M   'P 1'
#
loop_
_entity.id
_entity.type
_entity.pdbx_description
1 polymer ?
#
loop_
_entity_poly.entity_id
_entity_poly.type
_entity_poly.pdbx_seq_one_letter_code
_entity_poly.pdbx_strand_id
1 'polypeptide(L)'
;MFTKFLSIMMHQYGERRTLLFIKNADSYSEIKDTSDMYLRLSRSKKKEVWARRIQIKDLHDEIVCLSKFEDAENLPVQQSLRHKKLADSVEGLTFNVIKSTHGIIRLGVQLNNCVGTYVDKVKAGTCAIVGVYKSDKPVACIEVNPNKDTDNFVEIHQAKLKNNRCVSDNHDVNYAVCQWVKKHKLQVPQFIRDIQFAKGGAM
;
A
#
# COMPACT_ATOMS: atom_id res chain seq x y z
N MET A 1 24.89 -11.06 13.91
CA MET A 1 24.22 -9.85 13.39
C MET A 1 22.88 -9.62 14.08
N PHE A 2 22.00 -10.62 14.12
CA PHE A 2 20.72 -10.62 14.86
C PHE A 2 20.79 -10.12 16.31
N THR A 3 21.74 -10.62 17.11
CA THR A 3 21.89 -10.23 18.52
C THR A 3 22.14 -8.74 18.72
N LYS A 4 22.87 -8.10 17.79
CA LYS A 4 23.14 -6.65 17.82
C LYS A 4 21.86 -5.83 17.62
N PHE A 5 20.98 -6.25 16.72
CA PHE A 5 19.70 -5.58 16.51
C PHE A 5 18.80 -5.70 17.74
N LEU A 6 18.74 -6.88 18.36
CA LEU A 6 17.99 -7.07 19.60
C LEU A 6 18.53 -6.21 20.76
N SER A 7 19.85 -6.08 20.91
CA SER A 7 20.44 -5.16 21.88
C SER A 7 20.01 -3.71 21.67
N ILE A 8 19.96 -3.25 20.41
CA ILE A 8 19.46 -1.92 20.07
C ILE A 8 17.97 -1.81 20.45
N MET A 9 17.17 -2.81 20.11
CA MET A 9 15.75 -2.82 20.47
C MET A 9 15.52 -2.79 21.98
N MET A 10 16.28 -3.55 22.76
CA MET A 10 16.21 -3.51 24.23
C MET A 10 16.55 -2.13 24.77
N HIS A 11 17.56 -1.46 24.21
CA HIS A 11 17.89 -0.08 24.59
C HIS A 11 16.77 0.93 24.22
N GLN A 12 16.14 0.77 23.05
CA GLN A 12 15.16 1.74 22.54
C GLN A 12 13.74 1.54 23.08
N TYR A 13 13.33 0.28 23.29
CA TYR A 13 11.95 -0.07 23.68
C TYR A 13 11.85 -0.78 25.03
N GLY A 14 12.96 -1.22 25.62
CA GLY A 14 12.99 -2.05 26.82
C GLY A 14 12.77 -3.54 26.55
N GLU A 15 13.27 -4.38 27.46
CA GLU A 15 13.25 -5.84 27.32
C GLU A 15 11.85 -6.42 27.07
N ARG A 16 10.85 -5.98 27.85
CA ARG A 16 9.47 -6.48 27.73
C ARG A 16 8.90 -6.28 26.32
N ARG A 17 9.12 -5.12 25.71
CA ARG A 17 8.61 -4.82 24.37
C ARG A 17 9.38 -5.61 23.32
N THR A 18 10.70 -5.70 23.44
CA THR A 18 11.52 -6.53 22.55
C THR A 18 11.10 -8.01 22.60
N LEU A 19 10.78 -8.54 23.77
CA LEU A 19 10.24 -9.89 23.91
C LEU A 19 8.89 -10.04 23.20
N LEU A 20 7.98 -9.07 23.36
CA LEU A 20 6.68 -9.09 22.66
C LEU A 20 6.85 -9.03 21.14
N PHE A 21 7.80 -8.25 20.64
CA PHE A 21 8.14 -8.23 19.21
C PHE A 21 8.59 -9.60 18.72
N ILE A 22 9.48 -10.26 19.45
CA ILE A 22 9.94 -11.62 19.10
C ILE A 22 8.79 -12.62 19.15
N LYS A 23 7.91 -12.53 20.15
CA LYS A 23 6.77 -13.46 20.32
C LYS A 23 5.67 -13.28 19.28
N ASN A 24 5.51 -12.06 18.75
CA ASN A 24 4.45 -11.73 17.81
C ASN A 24 4.88 -11.84 16.34
N ALA A 25 6.17 -12.08 16.07
CA ALA A 25 6.62 -12.36 14.72
C ALA A 25 6.14 -13.74 14.29
N ASP A 26 5.72 -13.87 13.03
CA ASP A 26 5.18 -15.12 12.48
C ASP A 26 6.27 -16.20 12.41
N SER A 27 7.54 -15.79 12.30
CA SER A 27 8.68 -16.69 12.29
C SER A 27 9.99 -16.01 12.70
N TYR A 28 11.00 -16.82 13.05
CA TYR A 28 12.37 -16.33 13.19
C TYR A 28 12.89 -15.65 11.91
N SER A 29 12.43 -16.10 10.74
CA SER A 29 12.83 -15.53 9.45
C SER A 29 12.43 -14.06 9.32
N GLU A 30 11.24 -13.68 9.79
CA GLU A 30 10.76 -12.30 9.76
C GLU A 30 11.59 -11.38 10.65
N ILE A 31 11.94 -11.86 11.86
CA ILE A 31 12.79 -11.10 12.78
C ILE A 31 14.20 -10.94 12.20
N LYS A 32 14.75 -12.01 11.62
CA LYS A 32 16.05 -11.98 10.96
C LYS A 32 16.04 -11.03 9.77
N ASP A 33 15.00 -11.07 8.94
CA ASP A 33 14.87 -10.19 7.78
C ASP A 33 14.78 -8.72 8.21
N THR A 34 13.95 -8.40 9.22
CA THR A 34 13.89 -7.06 9.82
C THR A 34 15.26 -6.56 10.28
N SER A 35 15.99 -7.42 11.00
CA SER A 35 17.35 -7.14 11.47
C SER A 35 18.31 -6.88 10.31
N ASP A 36 18.31 -7.77 9.31
CA ASP A 36 19.21 -7.67 8.17
C ASP A 36 18.90 -6.45 7.29
N MET A 37 17.63 -6.08 7.14
CA MET A 37 17.22 -4.84 6.48
C MET A 37 17.69 -3.62 7.27
N TYR A 38 17.43 -3.56 8.58
CA TYR A 38 17.90 -2.46 9.42
C TYR A 38 19.42 -2.30 9.35
N LEU A 39 20.18 -3.40 9.38
CA LEU A 39 21.63 -3.35 9.35
C LEU A 39 22.17 -2.88 7.99
N ARG A 40 21.44 -3.09 6.89
CA ARG A 40 21.78 -2.59 5.55
C ARG A 40 21.50 -1.10 5.36
N LEU A 41 20.54 -0.52 6.10
CA LEU A 41 20.23 0.92 6.02
C LEU A 41 21.46 1.81 6.19
N SER A 42 21.50 2.93 5.46
CA SER A 42 22.50 3.97 5.68
C SER A 42 22.45 4.52 7.11
N ARG A 43 23.54 5.19 7.53
CA ARG A 43 23.60 5.84 8.85
C ARG A 43 22.50 6.89 9.03
N SER A 44 22.14 7.60 7.95
CA SER A 44 21.07 8.61 7.99
C SER A 44 19.72 7.96 8.25
N LYS A 45 19.38 6.89 7.54
CA LYS A 45 18.13 6.16 7.72
C LYS A 45 18.02 5.44 9.06
N LYS A 46 19.12 4.90 9.58
CA LYS A 46 19.16 4.35 10.96
C LYS A 46 18.81 5.42 12.00
N LYS A 47 19.32 6.64 11.87
CA LYS A 47 18.95 7.75 12.76
C LYS A 47 17.47 8.09 12.64
N GLU A 48 16.96 8.10 11.40
CA GLU A 48 15.55 8.38 11.10
C GLU A 48 14.59 7.36 11.76
N VAL A 49 14.90 6.05 11.73
CA VAL A 49 14.10 5.00 12.40
C VAL A 49 13.82 5.37 13.85
N TRP A 50 14.87 5.73 14.60
CA TRP A 50 14.75 5.98 16.04
C TRP A 50 14.20 7.37 16.35
N ALA A 51 14.47 8.36 15.49
CA ALA A 51 13.89 9.69 15.63
C ALA A 51 12.35 9.69 15.48
N ARG A 52 11.82 8.80 14.63
CA ARG A 52 10.37 8.69 14.36
C ARG A 52 9.54 8.09 15.48
N ARG A 53 10.16 7.55 16.55
CA ARG A 53 9.47 6.89 17.67
C ARG A 53 8.39 5.89 17.21
N ILE A 54 8.77 5.05 16.25
CA ILE A 54 7.89 4.07 15.60
C ILE A 54 7.31 3.13 16.67
N GLN A 55 6.03 2.78 16.55
CA GLN A 55 5.47 1.74 17.41
C GLN A 55 6.06 0.39 17.03
N ILE A 56 6.42 -0.43 18.02
CA ILE A 56 7.15 -1.69 17.77
C ILE A 56 6.43 -2.64 16.79
N LYS A 57 5.10 -2.62 16.77
CA LYS A 57 4.26 -3.40 15.84
C LYS A 57 4.39 -2.96 14.37
N ASP A 58 4.79 -1.71 14.13
CA ASP A 58 4.94 -1.10 12.80
C ASP A 58 6.42 -1.01 12.39
N LEU A 59 7.34 -1.49 13.24
CA LEU A 59 8.79 -1.34 13.07
C LEU A 59 9.29 -2.05 11.81
N HIS A 60 8.80 -3.26 11.54
CA HIS A 60 9.14 -4.01 10.33
C HIS A 60 8.76 -3.21 9.08
N ASP A 61 7.49 -2.83 8.95
CA ASP A 61 6.97 -2.11 7.77
C ASP A 61 7.67 -0.77 7.55
N GLU A 62 7.98 -0.03 8.62
CA GLU A 62 8.74 1.22 8.51
C GLU A 62 10.19 0.98 8.08
N ILE A 63 10.88 -0.04 8.60
CA ILE A 63 12.23 -0.40 8.13
C ILE A 63 12.20 -0.81 6.65
N VAL A 64 11.20 -1.60 6.24
CA VAL A 64 11.01 -1.98 4.83
C VAL A 64 10.81 -0.76 3.96
N CYS A 65 9.93 0.17 4.36
CA CYS A 65 9.72 1.42 3.64
C CYS A 65 11.02 2.22 3.53
N LEU A 66 11.72 2.43 4.64
CA LEU A 66 12.94 3.22 4.67
C LEU A 66 14.03 2.63 3.78
N SER A 67 14.16 1.30 3.76
CA SER A 67 15.10 0.61 2.86
C SER A 67 14.74 0.86 1.40
N LYS A 68 13.47 0.71 1.02
CA LYS A 68 13.02 0.98 -0.35
C LYS A 68 13.15 2.45 -0.74
N PHE A 69 13.08 3.36 0.22
CA PHE A 69 13.24 4.79 0.01
C PHE A 69 14.70 5.21 -0.22
N GLU A 70 15.69 4.38 0.10
CA GLU A 70 17.10 4.68 -0.25
C GLU A 70 17.35 4.54 -1.74
N ASP A 71 16.67 3.58 -2.38
CA ASP A 71 16.83 3.27 -3.80
C ASP A 71 15.82 4.01 -4.69
N ALA A 72 14.86 4.73 -4.10
CA ALA A 72 13.77 5.40 -4.81
C ALA A 72 13.69 6.88 -4.47
N GLU A 73 13.66 7.73 -5.49
CA GLU A 73 13.37 9.16 -5.33
C GLU A 73 11.93 9.40 -4.88
N ASN A 74 11.72 10.39 -4.01
CA ASN A 74 10.39 10.85 -3.61
C ASN A 74 9.90 11.97 -4.52
N LEU A 75 9.11 11.63 -5.54
CA LEU A 75 8.60 12.59 -6.51
C LEU A 75 7.08 12.73 -6.37
N PRO A 76 6.53 13.95 -6.57
CA PRO A 76 5.09 14.13 -6.67
C PRO A 76 4.57 13.42 -7.92
N VAL A 77 3.48 12.67 -7.77
CA VAL A 77 2.79 11.97 -8.87
C VAL A 77 1.29 12.16 -8.74
N GLN A 78 0.55 11.84 -9.80
CA GLN A 78 -0.92 11.83 -9.79
C GLN A 78 -1.60 13.17 -9.38
N GLN A 79 -1.00 14.30 -9.78
CA GLN A 79 -1.44 15.64 -9.34
C GLN A 79 -2.51 16.29 -10.25
N SER A 80 -2.68 15.79 -11.47
CA SER A 80 -3.58 16.42 -12.44
C SER A 80 -5.06 16.18 -12.12
N LEU A 81 -5.93 16.99 -12.72
CA LEU A 81 -7.38 16.92 -12.48
C LEU A 81 -7.97 15.53 -12.78
N ARG A 82 -7.47 14.84 -13.80
CA ARG A 82 -7.92 13.46 -14.13
C ARG A 82 -7.68 12.45 -12.99
N HIS A 83 -6.62 12.63 -12.20
CA HIS A 83 -6.37 11.77 -11.03
C HIS A 83 -7.27 12.18 -9.87
N LYS A 84 -7.42 13.49 -9.63
CA LYS A 84 -8.28 14.01 -8.55
C LYS A 84 -9.73 13.57 -8.69
N LYS A 85 -10.22 13.38 -9.92
CA LYS A 85 -11.57 12.86 -10.20
C LYS A 85 -11.82 11.47 -9.61
N LEU A 86 -10.79 10.64 -9.42
CA LEU A 86 -10.93 9.30 -8.84
C LEU A 86 -11.13 9.32 -7.32
N ALA A 87 -10.87 10.44 -6.66
CA ALA A 87 -11.00 10.55 -5.20
C ALA A 87 -12.47 10.67 -4.80
N ASP A 88 -12.88 9.94 -3.76
CA ASP A 88 -14.27 9.91 -3.30
C ASP A 88 -14.40 9.31 -1.88
N SER A 89 -15.59 9.36 -1.32
CA SER A 89 -15.98 8.60 -0.13
C SER A 89 -17.29 7.86 -0.39
N VAL A 90 -17.25 6.53 -0.25
CA VAL A 90 -18.33 5.61 -0.63
C VAL A 90 -18.41 4.51 0.42
N GLU A 91 -19.61 4.29 0.98
CA GLU A 91 -19.86 3.24 1.99
C GLU A 91 -18.90 3.28 3.20
N GLY A 92 -18.55 4.49 3.66
CA GLY A 92 -17.63 4.67 4.78
C GLY A 92 -16.16 4.36 4.47
N LEU A 93 -15.82 4.08 3.21
CA LEU A 93 -14.45 3.97 2.73
C LEU A 93 -14.04 5.22 1.95
N THR A 94 -12.79 5.62 2.12
CA THR A 94 -12.20 6.74 1.37
C THR A 94 -11.34 6.20 0.24
N PHE A 95 -11.59 6.68 -0.97
CA PHE A 95 -10.82 6.39 -2.18
C PHE A 95 -9.95 7.60 -2.48
N ASN A 96 -8.64 7.42 -2.53
CA ASN A 96 -7.71 8.53 -2.76
C ASN A 96 -6.54 8.11 -3.64
N VAL A 97 -6.20 8.97 -4.60
CA VAL A 97 -4.97 8.81 -5.38
C VAL A 97 -3.74 9.06 -4.54
N ILE A 98 -2.70 8.27 -4.77
CA ILE A 98 -1.44 8.37 -4.04
C ILE A 98 -0.54 9.44 -4.67
N LYS A 99 -0.20 10.45 -3.90
CA LYS A 99 0.37 11.71 -4.39
C LYS A 99 1.90 11.73 -4.53
N SER A 100 2.59 10.68 -4.09
CA SER A 100 4.04 10.56 -4.24
C SER A 100 4.48 9.12 -4.48
N THR A 101 5.66 8.96 -5.10
CA THR A 101 6.29 7.64 -5.33
C THR A 101 6.54 6.89 -4.02
N HIS A 102 7.04 7.56 -2.99
CA HIS A 102 7.18 6.97 -1.65
C HIS A 102 5.83 6.58 -1.05
N GLY A 103 4.76 7.33 -1.34
CA GLY A 103 3.41 6.97 -0.95
C GLY A 103 2.96 5.65 -1.57
N ILE A 104 3.27 5.41 -2.85
CA ILE A 104 2.90 4.17 -3.55
C ILE A 104 3.65 2.99 -2.95
N ILE A 105 4.95 3.14 -2.73
CA ILE A 105 5.78 2.13 -2.06
C ILE A 105 5.21 1.82 -0.66
N ARG A 106 4.88 2.85 0.13
CA ARG A 106 4.31 2.69 1.46
C ARG A 106 2.97 1.95 1.43
N LEU A 107 2.09 2.29 0.50
CA LEU A 107 0.82 1.58 0.30
C LEU A 107 1.06 0.09 0.03
N GLY A 108 2.02 -0.24 -0.83
CA GLY A 108 2.38 -1.63 -1.14
C GLY A 108 2.97 -2.41 0.03
N VAL A 109 3.78 -1.76 0.86
CA VAL A 109 4.30 -2.38 2.10
C VAL A 109 3.16 -2.64 3.08
N GLN A 110 2.30 -1.66 3.35
CA GLN A 110 1.20 -1.80 4.32
C GLN A 110 0.17 -2.86 3.89
N LEU A 111 -0.08 -2.99 2.59
CA LEU A 111 -0.94 -4.03 2.03
C LEU A 111 -0.19 -5.33 1.72
N ASN A 112 1.14 -5.39 1.94
CA ASN A 112 1.98 -6.52 1.52
C ASN A 112 1.61 -7.02 0.11
N ASN A 113 1.53 -6.09 -0.85
CA ASN A 113 1.08 -6.35 -2.21
C ASN A 113 2.04 -5.72 -3.23
N CYS A 114 1.79 -5.98 -4.52
CA CYS A 114 2.73 -5.62 -5.57
C CYS A 114 2.71 -4.14 -5.97
N VAL A 115 1.81 -3.28 -5.47
CA VAL A 115 1.64 -1.92 -6.03
C VAL A 115 2.90 -1.06 -5.91
N GLY A 116 3.76 -1.34 -4.93
CA GLY A 116 5.04 -0.64 -4.79
C GLY A 116 5.97 -0.77 -6.01
N THR A 117 5.76 -1.76 -6.87
CA THR A 117 6.54 -1.95 -8.11
C THR A 117 5.98 -1.14 -9.29
N TYR A 118 4.82 -0.48 -9.14
CA TYR A 118 4.14 0.22 -10.24
C TYR A 118 4.56 1.69 -10.35
N VAL A 119 5.56 2.12 -9.57
CA VAL A 119 6.06 3.50 -9.54
C VAL A 119 6.41 4.02 -10.94
N ASP A 120 7.06 3.22 -11.78
CA ASP A 120 7.46 3.64 -13.12
C ASP A 120 6.27 3.81 -14.06
N LYS A 121 5.25 2.94 -13.95
CA LYS A 121 4.00 3.09 -14.71
C LYS A 121 3.26 4.37 -14.32
N VAL A 122 3.20 4.67 -13.02
CA VAL A 122 2.55 5.89 -12.52
C VAL A 122 3.31 7.13 -12.96
N LYS A 123 4.65 7.11 -12.94
CA LYS A 123 5.48 8.19 -13.47
C LYS A 123 5.23 8.43 -14.96
N ALA A 124 5.10 7.36 -15.74
CA ALA A 124 4.77 7.41 -17.16
C ALA A 124 3.31 7.84 -17.42
N GLY A 125 2.47 7.91 -16.39
CA GLY A 125 1.06 8.26 -16.52
C GLY A 125 0.22 7.16 -17.20
N THR A 126 0.75 5.94 -17.29
CA THR A 126 0.06 4.79 -17.91
C THR A 126 -0.86 4.05 -16.95
N CYS A 127 -0.74 4.34 -15.65
CA CYS A 127 -1.73 3.95 -14.65
C CYS A 127 -1.86 4.99 -13.53
N ALA A 128 -3.02 4.98 -12.88
CA ALA A 128 -3.31 5.66 -11.65
C ALA A 128 -3.49 4.62 -10.53
N ILE A 129 -2.98 4.94 -9.35
CA ILE A 129 -3.08 4.12 -8.15
C ILE A 129 -3.99 4.82 -7.15
N VAL A 130 -5.11 4.18 -6.86
CA VAL A 130 -6.10 4.60 -5.87
C VAL A 130 -5.99 3.69 -4.65
N GLY A 131 -5.62 4.27 -3.50
CA GLY A 131 -5.72 3.59 -2.22
C GLY A 131 -7.15 3.67 -1.68
N VAL A 132 -7.61 2.57 -1.09
CA VAL A 132 -8.91 2.49 -0.40
C VAL A 132 -8.65 2.39 1.10
N TYR A 133 -9.28 3.25 1.88
CA TYR A 133 -8.98 3.41 3.31
C TYR A 133 -10.24 3.24 4.17
N LYS A 134 -10.08 2.55 5.30
CA LYS A 134 -11.06 2.48 6.39
C LYS A 134 -10.43 3.07 7.65
N SER A 135 -10.93 4.21 8.12
CA SER A 135 -10.36 4.93 9.27
C SER A 135 -8.84 5.10 9.16
N ASP A 136 -8.40 5.70 8.04
CA ASP A 136 -6.99 5.97 7.69
C ASP A 136 -6.08 4.75 7.45
N LYS A 137 -6.59 3.53 7.63
CA LYS A 137 -5.84 2.31 7.32
C LYS A 137 -6.13 1.84 5.89
N PRO A 138 -5.11 1.57 5.07
CA PRO A 138 -5.34 1.03 3.73
C PRO A 138 -5.93 -0.39 3.84
N VAL A 139 -7.01 -0.63 3.10
CA VAL A 139 -7.70 -1.92 3.03
C VAL A 139 -7.65 -2.53 1.64
N ALA A 140 -7.49 -1.71 0.60
CA ALA A 140 -7.31 -2.15 -0.77
C ALA A 140 -6.52 -1.14 -1.60
N CYS A 141 -6.11 -1.57 -2.78
CA CYS A 141 -5.46 -0.77 -3.80
C CYS A 141 -6.07 -1.10 -5.16
N ILE A 142 -6.31 -0.08 -5.97
CA ILE A 142 -6.92 -0.20 -7.29
C ILE A 142 -6.00 0.47 -8.31
N GLU A 143 -5.67 -0.27 -9.37
CA GLU A 143 -4.98 0.23 -10.55
C GLU A 143 -6.02 0.60 -11.61
N VAL A 144 -6.01 1.86 -12.04
CA VAL A 144 -6.91 2.39 -13.07
C VAL A 144 -6.07 2.90 -14.23
N ASN A 145 -6.37 2.46 -15.45
CA ASN A 145 -5.65 2.81 -16.65
C ASN A 145 -6.46 3.79 -17.52
N PRO A 146 -5.78 4.61 -18.34
CA PRO A 146 -6.44 5.23 -19.48
C PRO A 146 -6.86 4.16 -20.48
N ASN A 147 -7.87 4.44 -21.29
CA ASN A 147 -8.23 3.58 -22.41
C ASN A 147 -7.69 4.17 -23.74
N LYS A 148 -7.88 3.47 -24.85
CA LYS A 148 -7.37 3.92 -26.17
C LYS A 148 -7.99 5.22 -26.68
N ASP A 149 -9.18 5.57 -26.20
CA ASP A 149 -10.00 6.68 -26.68
C ASP A 149 -9.91 7.91 -25.77
N THR A 150 -9.32 7.79 -24.57
CA THR A 150 -9.18 8.91 -23.64
C THR A 150 -7.96 8.79 -22.73
N ASP A 151 -7.31 9.94 -22.52
CA ASP A 151 -6.26 10.11 -21.50
C ASP A 151 -6.80 10.13 -20.05
N ASN A 152 -8.11 10.00 -19.85
CA ASN A 152 -8.71 9.86 -18.52
C ASN A 152 -8.56 8.42 -18.01
N PHE A 153 -8.30 8.26 -16.72
CA PHE A 153 -8.28 6.96 -16.08
C PHE A 153 -9.70 6.42 -15.92
N VAL A 154 -10.08 5.48 -16.79
CA VAL A 154 -11.46 5.01 -16.92
C VAL A 154 -11.58 3.50 -16.84
N GLU A 155 -10.49 2.74 -16.95
CA GLU A 155 -10.53 1.27 -16.98
C GLU A 155 -9.86 0.67 -15.75
N ILE A 156 -10.55 -0.22 -15.03
CA ILE A 156 -9.96 -0.97 -13.92
C ILE A 156 -9.03 -2.04 -14.49
N HIS A 157 -7.75 -1.96 -14.11
CA HIS A 157 -6.79 -3.00 -14.46
C HIS A 157 -6.63 -4.04 -13.35
N GLN A 158 -6.64 -3.63 -12.08
CA GLN A 158 -6.54 -4.52 -10.93
C GLN A 158 -7.19 -3.90 -9.69
N ALA A 159 -7.72 -4.73 -8.79
CA ALA A 159 -8.21 -4.31 -7.49
C ALA A 159 -7.86 -5.36 -6.41
N LYS A 160 -6.91 -5.03 -5.55
CA LYS A 160 -6.30 -5.99 -4.62
C LYS A 160 -6.42 -5.56 -3.16
N LEU A 161 -6.71 -6.52 -2.29
CA LEU A 161 -6.60 -6.40 -0.84
C LEU A 161 -5.15 -6.65 -0.38
N LYS A 162 -4.99 -6.83 0.94
CA LYS A 162 -3.76 -7.33 1.54
C LYS A 162 -3.34 -8.69 0.94
N ASN A 163 -2.04 -8.88 0.71
CA ASN A 163 -1.43 -10.10 0.15
C ASN A 163 -1.91 -10.45 -1.28
N ASN A 164 -2.18 -9.44 -2.12
CA ASN A 164 -2.66 -9.61 -3.51
C ASN A 164 -3.98 -10.39 -3.65
N ARG A 165 -4.75 -10.53 -2.57
CA ARG A 165 -6.09 -11.13 -2.60
C ARG A 165 -7.06 -10.26 -3.39
N CYS A 166 -8.09 -10.86 -3.96
CA CYS A 166 -9.09 -10.13 -4.74
C CYS A 166 -9.97 -9.29 -3.83
N VAL A 167 -10.41 -8.11 -4.26
CA VAL A 167 -11.37 -7.33 -3.45
C VAL A 167 -12.68 -8.07 -3.23
N SER A 168 -13.09 -8.93 -4.16
CA SER A 168 -14.22 -9.86 -4.03
C SER A 168 -14.14 -10.80 -2.83
N ASP A 169 -12.95 -11.06 -2.28
CA ASP A 169 -12.77 -11.87 -1.06
C ASP A 169 -13.26 -11.14 0.22
N ASN A 170 -13.57 -9.85 0.15
CA ASN A 170 -14.13 -9.07 1.24
C ASN A 170 -15.42 -8.37 0.80
N HIS A 171 -16.56 -8.80 1.35
CA HIS A 171 -17.89 -8.32 0.93
C HIS A 171 -18.05 -6.80 1.04
N ASP A 172 -17.70 -6.21 2.18
CA ASP A 172 -17.86 -4.76 2.43
C ASP A 172 -17.00 -3.93 1.47
N VAL A 173 -15.73 -4.33 1.32
CA VAL A 173 -14.80 -3.63 0.41
C VAL A 173 -15.23 -3.80 -1.04
N ASN A 174 -15.61 -5.01 -1.45
CA ASN A 174 -16.10 -5.27 -2.80
C ASN A 174 -17.36 -4.44 -3.10
N TYR A 175 -18.31 -4.36 -2.17
CA TYR A 175 -19.51 -3.56 -2.33
C TYR A 175 -19.18 -2.08 -2.53
N ALA A 176 -18.34 -1.51 -1.66
CA ALA A 176 -17.88 -0.13 -1.79
C ALA A 176 -17.15 0.13 -3.12
N VAL A 177 -16.28 -0.80 -3.55
CA VAL A 177 -15.58 -0.72 -4.84
C VAL A 177 -16.57 -0.77 -6.01
N CYS A 178 -17.59 -1.63 -5.95
CA CYS A 178 -18.64 -1.68 -6.98
C CYS A 178 -19.41 -0.36 -7.08
N GLN A 179 -19.78 0.25 -5.94
CA GLN A 179 -20.47 1.54 -5.91
C GLN A 179 -19.59 2.67 -6.45
N TRP A 180 -18.31 2.67 -6.06
CA TRP A 180 -17.32 3.63 -6.56
C TRP A 180 -17.15 3.50 -8.07
N VAL A 181 -16.95 2.28 -8.61
CA VAL A 181 -16.86 2.03 -10.05
C VAL A 181 -18.09 2.56 -10.79
N LYS A 182 -19.30 2.28 -10.31
CA LYS A 182 -20.55 2.75 -10.92
C LYS A 182 -20.67 4.27 -10.91
N LYS A 183 -20.38 4.90 -9.76
CA LYS A 183 -20.46 6.37 -9.59
C LYS A 183 -19.47 7.10 -10.50
N HIS A 184 -18.27 6.56 -10.68
CA HIS A 184 -17.22 7.11 -11.53
C HIS A 184 -17.34 6.65 -13.00
N LYS A 185 -18.32 5.80 -13.33
CA LYS A 185 -18.55 5.22 -14.66
C LYS A 185 -17.30 4.54 -15.22
N LEU A 186 -16.58 3.83 -14.36
CA LEU A 186 -15.36 3.11 -14.75
C LEU A 186 -15.72 1.80 -15.44
N GLN A 187 -14.94 1.45 -16.45
CA GLN A 187 -15.03 0.19 -17.18
C GLN A 187 -14.32 -0.90 -16.40
N VAL A 188 -14.95 -2.07 -16.29
CA VAL A 188 -14.32 -3.27 -15.72
C VAL A 188 -14.27 -4.33 -16.80
N PRO A 189 -13.07 -4.60 -17.37
CA PRO A 189 -12.93 -5.62 -18.38
C PRO A 189 -13.35 -7.00 -17.85
N GLN A 190 -13.96 -7.82 -18.70
CA GLN A 190 -14.54 -9.12 -18.31
C GLN A 190 -13.50 -10.11 -17.73
N PHE A 191 -12.22 -9.95 -18.08
CA PHE A 191 -11.14 -10.80 -17.57
C PHE A 191 -10.75 -10.45 -16.12
N ILE A 192 -11.17 -9.30 -15.60
CA ILE A 192 -10.92 -8.91 -14.21
C ILE A 192 -11.85 -9.67 -13.29
N ARG A 193 -11.26 -10.59 -12.50
CA ARG A 193 -11.97 -11.37 -11.47
C ARG A 193 -11.86 -10.77 -10.07
N ASP A 194 -11.16 -9.66 -9.96
CA ASP A 194 -10.86 -9.00 -8.69
C ASP A 194 -12.12 -8.43 -8.02
N ILE A 195 -13.09 -7.97 -8.83
CA ILE A 195 -14.33 -7.33 -8.39
C ILE A 195 -15.51 -8.22 -8.77
N GLN A 196 -16.46 -8.40 -7.85
CA GLN A 196 -17.66 -9.18 -8.11
C GLN A 196 -18.91 -8.30 -7.98
N PHE A 197 -19.52 -7.95 -9.10
CA PHE A 197 -20.83 -7.28 -9.10
C PHE A 197 -21.94 -8.26 -8.70
N ALA A 198 -22.91 -7.80 -7.92
CA ALA A 198 -24.10 -8.58 -7.61
C ALA A 198 -24.83 -8.98 -8.92
N LYS A 199 -25.19 -10.26 -9.04
CA LYS A 199 -25.99 -10.75 -10.17
C LYS A 199 -27.33 -10.01 -10.19
N GLY A 200 -27.53 -9.13 -11.19
CA GLY A 200 -28.80 -8.41 -11.38
C GLY A 200 -28.71 -6.89 -11.54
N GLY A 201 -27.53 -6.28 -11.41
CA GLY A 201 -27.34 -4.88 -11.77
C GLY A 201 -26.70 -4.77 -13.15
N ALA A 202 -27.48 -4.49 -14.18
CA ALA A 202 -26.96 -4.22 -15.53
C ALA A 202 -25.89 -3.10 -15.52
N MET A 203 -24.85 -3.29 -16.35
CA MET A 203 -24.07 -2.17 -16.90
C MET A 203 -24.91 -1.46 -17.96
#